data_AF-A0A2T0X6D1-F1
#
_entry.id   AF-A0A2T0X6D1-F1
#
_cell.length_a   1.000
_cell.length_b   1.000
_cell.length_c   1.000
_cell.angle_alpha   90.00
_cell.angle_beta   90.00
_cell.angle_gamma   90.00
#
_symmetry.space_group_name_H-M   'P 1'
#
loop_
_entity.id
_entity.type
_entity.pdbx_description
1 polymer ?
#
loop_
_entity_poly.entity_id
_entity_poly.type
_entity_poly.pdbx_seq_one_letter_code
_entity_poly.pdbx_strand_id
1 'polypeptide(L)'
;MTRTAIAEYARLEATARWRPAVGAERREVIVSLGESSLVLKDMADRPLAHWSLPAVEAVEEAEDRVLLTPGAGEMLEIEDREMVQAIARLRAALNRRPRRLRLGRWIALGAAVVMAALLAAAVPERLRDDIRATAAERDGTPSFDALKGELAAQGDLCEPPARLRSAWDLAARMGEVRGGEALLVLADGTGDAVLLPDGGAMVPEALLRTMPSAEALAARIEAARVRGGNARPAEMAERMGPGALLRYWSTSRLPEAVVEAEAARMMEGVARPALAPAALEAAFAARPHLAPIYAETVPGPDGDALRAAIGTALEEPSPADIDDQTWVALQEMCAG
;
A
#
# COMPACT_ATOMS: atom_id res chain seq x y z
N MET A 1 49.93 22.15 -14.32
CA MET A 1 51.20 21.55 -14.81
C MET A 1 51.93 20.96 -13.62
N THR A 2 51.61 19.73 -13.26
CA THR A 2 52.24 19.00 -12.15
C THR A 2 53.48 18.33 -12.72
N ARG A 3 54.63 19.00 -12.61
CA ARG A 3 55.93 18.40 -12.94
C ARG A 3 56.08 17.23 -11.97
N THR A 4 55.89 16.03 -12.50
CA THR A 4 55.83 14.78 -11.74
C THR A 4 57.12 14.61 -10.94
N ALA A 5 57.00 14.48 -9.62
CA ALA A 5 58.06 14.01 -8.72
C ALA A 5 58.62 12.61 -9.09
N ILE A 6 58.13 12.04 -10.20
CA ILE A 6 58.43 10.72 -10.76
C ILE A 6 59.81 10.68 -11.42
N ALA A 7 60.33 11.79 -11.95
CA ALA A 7 61.64 11.77 -12.63
C ALA A 7 62.83 11.71 -11.65
N GLU A 8 62.65 12.14 -10.40
CA GLU A 8 63.75 12.32 -9.44
C GLU A 8 64.09 11.03 -8.68
N TYR A 9 63.15 10.07 -8.57
CA TYR A 9 63.32 8.84 -7.77
C TYR A 9 63.33 7.54 -8.58
N ALA A 10 63.11 7.59 -9.90
CA ALA A 10 63.07 6.40 -10.77
C ALA A 10 64.39 5.60 -10.84
N ARG A 11 65.45 6.06 -10.16
CA ARG A 11 66.75 5.40 -10.04
C ARG A 11 67.27 5.35 -8.59
N LEU A 12 66.43 5.66 -7.59
CA LEU A 12 66.89 5.63 -6.21
C LEU A 12 67.01 4.17 -5.77
N GLU A 13 68.24 3.74 -5.52
CA GLU A 13 68.58 2.43 -5.01
C GLU A 13 69.44 2.59 -3.74
N ALA A 14 69.19 1.75 -2.74
CA ALA A 14 69.95 1.75 -1.49
C ALA A 14 70.23 0.31 -1.04
N THR A 15 71.27 0.12 -0.26
CA THR A 15 71.49 -1.16 0.44
C THR A 15 70.54 -1.25 1.63
N ALA A 16 69.97 -2.44 1.84
CA ALA A 16 69.06 -2.72 2.92
C ALA A 16 69.30 -4.12 3.48
N ARG A 17 68.85 -4.36 4.72
CA ARG A 17 68.88 -5.68 5.36
C ARG A 17 67.50 -6.29 5.32
N TRP A 18 67.35 -7.36 4.57
CA TRP A 18 66.09 -8.06 4.41
C TRP A 18 66.08 -9.39 5.15
N ARG A 19 64.96 -9.67 5.82
CA ARG A 19 64.65 -10.93 6.46
C ARG A 19 63.39 -11.50 5.81
N PRO A 20 63.47 -12.62 5.06
CA PRO A 20 62.35 -13.14 4.26
C PRO A 20 61.28 -13.88 5.07
N ALA A 21 61.58 -14.36 6.28
CA ALA A 21 60.62 -15.07 7.13
C ALA A 21 61.05 -15.04 8.60
N VAL A 22 60.12 -15.32 9.52
CA VAL A 22 60.43 -15.50 10.96
C VAL A 22 61.47 -16.59 11.13
N GLY A 23 62.59 -16.28 11.78
CA GLY A 23 63.72 -17.20 11.96
C GLY A 23 64.69 -17.31 10.79
N ALA A 24 64.43 -16.67 9.64
CA ALA A 24 65.39 -16.60 8.55
C ALA A 24 66.55 -15.64 8.85
N GLU A 25 67.73 -15.95 8.32
CA GLU A 25 68.90 -15.08 8.42
C GLU A 25 68.67 -13.77 7.65
N ARG A 26 69.14 -12.66 8.24
CA ARG A 26 69.14 -11.35 7.56
C ARG A 26 70.19 -11.38 6.46
N ARG A 27 69.81 -10.94 5.26
CA ARG A 27 70.71 -10.81 4.12
C ARG A 27 70.71 -9.38 3.60
N GLU A 28 71.84 -8.94 3.09
CA GLU A 28 71.93 -7.67 2.39
C GLU A 28 71.28 -7.78 1.02
N VAL A 29 70.47 -6.79 0.69
CA VAL A 29 69.76 -6.65 -0.57
C VAL A 29 69.91 -5.22 -1.08
N ILE A 30 69.71 -5.04 -2.38
CA ILE A 30 69.54 -3.73 -2.99
C ILE A 30 68.04 -3.48 -3.09
N VAL A 31 67.57 -2.35 -2.54
CA VAL A 31 66.17 -1.92 -2.67
C VAL A 31 66.07 -0.78 -3.67
N SER A 32 65.22 -0.95 -4.69
CA SER A 32 64.91 0.06 -5.69
C SER A 32 63.52 0.63 -5.43
N LEU A 33 63.39 1.97 -5.37
CA LEU A 33 62.11 2.66 -5.20
C LEU A 33 61.48 2.97 -6.57
N GLY A 34 60.28 2.41 -6.82
CA GLY A 34 59.46 2.73 -7.99
C GLY A 34 58.35 3.73 -7.69
N GLU A 35 57.42 3.91 -8.63
CA GLU A 35 56.29 4.87 -8.48
C GLU A 35 55.33 4.54 -7.33
N SER A 36 55.19 3.27 -6.99
CA SER A 36 54.30 2.79 -5.92
C SER A 36 54.75 1.45 -5.34
N SER A 37 56.02 1.07 -5.55
CA SER A 37 56.55 -0.22 -5.12
C SER A 37 58.01 -0.14 -4.70
N LEU A 38 58.41 -1.11 -3.88
CA LEU A 38 59.80 -1.41 -3.55
C LEU A 38 60.17 -2.73 -4.21
N VAL A 39 61.29 -2.76 -4.92
CA VAL A 39 61.84 -3.99 -5.50
C VAL A 39 63.10 -4.34 -4.74
N LEU A 40 63.15 -5.55 -4.17
CA LEU A 40 64.33 -6.05 -3.46
C LEU A 40 65.08 -6.97 -4.42
N LYS A 41 66.39 -6.79 -4.54
CA LYS A 41 67.28 -7.56 -5.40
C LYS A 41 68.49 -8.07 -4.62
N ASP A 42 69.10 -9.16 -5.06
CA ASP A 42 70.38 -9.61 -4.53
C ASP A 42 71.54 -8.75 -5.05
N MET A 43 72.75 -8.99 -4.53
CA MET A 43 73.96 -8.26 -4.95
C MET A 43 74.40 -8.56 -6.41
N ALA A 44 73.76 -9.54 -7.06
CA ALA A 44 73.94 -9.86 -8.48
C ALA A 44 72.78 -9.30 -9.35
N ASP A 45 72.01 -8.34 -8.81
CA ASP A 45 70.87 -7.66 -9.44
C ASP A 45 69.70 -8.60 -9.81
N ARG A 46 69.61 -9.77 -9.17
CA ARG A 46 68.49 -10.71 -9.36
C ARG A 46 67.33 -10.32 -8.44
N PRO A 47 66.09 -10.18 -8.95
CA PRO A 47 64.95 -9.79 -8.14
C PRO A 47 64.59 -10.90 -7.12
N LEU A 48 64.43 -10.49 -5.87
CA LEU A 48 64.07 -11.36 -4.74
C LEU A 48 62.62 -11.17 -4.31
N ALA A 49 62.14 -9.93 -4.20
CA ALA A 49 60.79 -9.62 -3.78
C ALA A 49 60.28 -8.30 -4.39
N HIS A 50 58.95 -8.16 -4.46
CA HIS A 50 58.25 -6.96 -4.91
C HIS A 50 57.19 -6.58 -3.89
N TRP A 51 57.29 -5.38 -3.32
CA TRP A 51 56.36 -4.89 -2.30
C TRP A 51 55.58 -3.69 -2.83
N SER A 52 54.26 -3.69 -2.65
CA SER A 52 53.42 -2.52 -2.93
C SER A 52 53.53 -1.53 -1.76
N LEU A 53 54.02 -0.32 -2.01
CA LEU A 53 54.27 0.68 -0.96
C LEU A 53 53.01 1.04 -0.13
N PRO A 54 51.79 1.11 -0.71
CA PRO A 54 50.56 1.26 0.07
C PRO A 54 50.26 0.12 1.05
N ALA A 55 50.80 -1.08 0.83
CA ALA A 55 50.58 -2.28 1.64
C ALA A 55 51.68 -2.52 2.67
N VAL A 56 52.68 -1.64 2.74
CA VAL A 56 53.82 -1.75 3.66
C VAL A 56 53.63 -0.83 4.86
N GLU A 57 53.86 -1.38 6.04
CA GLU A 57 53.81 -0.67 7.32
C GLU A 57 55.24 -0.39 7.82
N ALA A 58 55.41 0.76 8.48
CA ALA A 58 56.66 1.08 9.17
C ALA A 58 56.52 0.60 10.62
N VAL A 59 57.38 -0.33 11.02
CA VAL A 59 57.45 -0.86 12.39
C VAL A 59 58.27 0.07 13.27
N GLU A 60 59.35 0.62 12.72
CA GLU A 60 60.17 1.66 13.33
C GLU A 60 60.53 2.69 12.26
N GLU A 61 60.53 3.97 12.63
CA GLU A 61 60.85 5.08 11.72
C GLU A 61 61.70 6.12 12.45
N ALA A 62 62.87 6.41 11.90
CA ALA A 62 63.82 7.43 12.32
C ALA A 62 64.23 8.29 11.11
N GLU A 63 65.05 9.32 11.31
CA GLU A 63 65.42 10.26 10.23
C GLU A 63 66.25 9.60 9.12
N ASP A 64 67.09 8.63 9.47
CA ASP A 64 68.04 7.93 8.62
C ASP A 64 67.82 6.42 8.56
N ARG A 65 66.87 5.88 9.33
CA ARG A 65 66.52 4.45 9.35
C ARG A 65 65.02 4.22 9.30
N VAL A 66 64.58 3.24 8.52
CA VAL A 66 63.20 2.73 8.55
C VAL A 66 63.18 1.20 8.54
N LEU A 67 62.34 0.63 9.40
CA LEU A 67 62.02 -0.79 9.40
C LEU A 67 60.63 -1.00 8.82
N LEU A 68 60.56 -1.65 7.67
CA LEU A 68 59.36 -1.86 6.88
C LEU A 68 58.92 -3.32 6.90
N THR A 69 57.62 -3.57 6.90
CA THR A 69 57.03 -4.91 6.76
C THR A 69 55.79 -4.89 5.86
N PRO A 70 55.63 -5.83 4.91
CA PRO A 70 54.39 -6.05 4.18
C PRO A 70 53.43 -6.99 4.94
N GLY A 71 53.77 -7.40 6.17
CA GLY A 71 53.15 -8.55 6.85
C GLY A 71 53.90 -9.86 6.54
N ALA A 72 53.32 -10.99 6.95
CA ALA A 72 53.88 -12.35 6.73
C ALA A 72 55.26 -12.64 7.36
N GLY A 73 55.71 -11.82 8.32
CA GLY A 73 56.97 -12.03 9.03
C GLY A 73 58.22 -11.58 8.26
N GLU A 74 58.05 -10.97 7.09
CA GLU A 74 59.10 -10.29 6.34
C GLU A 74 59.45 -8.94 6.99
N MET A 75 60.74 -8.62 7.04
CA MET A 75 61.22 -7.31 7.52
C MET A 75 62.33 -6.77 6.63
N LEU A 76 62.26 -5.48 6.31
CA LEU A 76 63.26 -4.76 5.54
C LEU A 76 63.72 -3.54 6.33
N GLU A 77 64.99 -3.54 6.71
CA GLU A 77 65.64 -2.42 7.39
C GLU A 77 66.48 -1.64 6.38
N ILE A 78 66.21 -0.35 6.26
CA ILE A 78 66.89 0.56 5.34
C ILE A 78 67.56 1.64 6.20
N GLU A 79 68.87 1.81 6.07
CA GLU A 79 69.68 2.81 6.78
C GLU A 79 70.25 3.84 5.78
N ASP A 80 69.38 4.39 4.92
CA ASP A 80 69.72 5.41 3.95
C ASP A 80 68.74 6.58 4.05
N ARG A 81 69.26 7.75 4.42
CA ARG A 81 68.45 8.95 4.69
C ARG A 81 67.65 9.41 3.47
N GLU A 82 68.21 9.30 2.26
CA GLU A 82 67.53 9.75 1.04
C GLU A 82 66.39 8.80 0.68
N MET A 83 66.62 7.49 0.78
CA MET A 83 65.62 6.43 0.60
C MET A 83 64.49 6.53 1.62
N VAL A 84 64.81 6.71 2.91
CA VAL A 84 63.82 6.88 3.99
C VAL A 84 62.91 8.07 3.71
N GLN A 85 63.49 9.22 3.35
CA GLN A 85 62.71 10.43 3.04
C GLN A 85 61.85 10.26 1.78
N ALA A 86 62.37 9.61 0.74
CA ALA A 86 61.64 9.35 -0.49
C ALA A 86 60.42 8.43 -0.23
N ILE A 87 60.61 7.36 0.55
CA ILE A 87 59.55 6.46 0.99
C ILE A 87 58.48 7.21 1.79
N ALA A 88 58.88 8.04 2.76
CA ALA A 88 57.95 8.83 3.58
C ALA A 88 57.11 9.80 2.72
N ARG A 89 57.74 10.53 1.80
CA ARG A 89 57.07 11.46 0.88
C ARG A 89 56.07 10.73 -0.02
N LEU A 90 56.46 9.60 -0.59
CA LEU A 90 55.62 8.83 -1.50
C LEU A 90 54.43 8.20 -0.77
N ARG A 91 54.64 7.63 0.42
CA ARG A 91 53.55 7.12 1.28
C ARG A 91 52.57 8.24 1.65
N ALA A 92 53.05 9.43 2.00
CA ALA A 92 52.19 10.57 2.32
C ALA A 92 51.35 11.04 1.11
N ALA A 93 51.92 10.98 -0.10
CA ALA A 93 51.20 11.32 -1.33
C ALA A 93 50.11 10.28 -1.67
N LEU A 94 50.43 8.99 -1.54
CA LEU A 94 49.51 7.88 -1.81
C LEU A 94 48.36 7.81 -0.79
N ASN A 95 48.57 8.23 0.46
CA ASN A 95 47.55 8.23 1.51
C ASN A 95 46.55 9.39 1.44
N ARG A 96 46.66 10.32 0.47
CA ARG A 96 45.67 11.40 0.28
C ARG A 96 44.36 10.86 -0.30
N ARG A 97 43.47 10.34 0.56
CA ARG A 97 42.08 10.06 0.17
C ARG A 97 41.32 11.37 -0.10
N PRO A 98 40.60 11.51 -1.24
CA PRO A 98 39.73 12.67 -1.44
C PRO A 98 38.58 12.63 -0.43
N ARG A 99 38.50 13.64 0.44
CA ARG A 99 37.33 13.90 1.31
C ARG A 99 36.13 14.34 0.46
N ARG A 100 35.53 13.42 -0.28
CA ARG A 100 34.19 13.62 -0.85
C ARG A 100 33.16 12.96 0.06
N LEU A 101 31.93 13.48 0.02
CA LEU A 101 30.67 12.86 0.49
C LEU A 101 30.04 13.35 1.82
N ARG A 102 29.97 14.67 2.03
CA ARG A 102 28.85 15.25 2.80
C ARG A 102 27.71 15.73 1.90
N LEU A 103 28.03 16.42 0.80
CA LEU A 103 27.03 16.96 -0.13
C LEU A 103 26.19 15.87 -0.82
N GLY A 104 26.82 14.78 -1.26
CA GLY A 104 26.10 13.65 -1.90
C GLY A 104 25.07 12.99 -1.00
N ARG A 105 25.31 12.95 0.32
CA ARG A 105 24.35 12.41 1.30
C ARG A 105 23.12 13.30 1.44
N TRP A 106 23.30 14.62 1.48
CA TRP A 106 22.19 15.57 1.57
C TRP A 106 21.35 15.59 0.28
N ILE A 107 21.98 15.49 -0.88
CA ILE A 107 21.27 15.38 -2.17
C ILE A 107 20.45 14.08 -2.22
N ALA A 108 21.05 12.95 -1.83
CA ALA A 108 20.35 11.67 -1.80
C ALA A 108 19.16 11.68 -0.83
N LEU A 109 19.34 12.27 0.37
CA LEU A 109 18.26 12.42 1.34
C LEU A 109 17.15 13.33 0.81
N GLY A 110 17.49 14.46 0.20
CA GLY A 110 16.53 15.37 -0.42
C GLY A 110 15.73 14.69 -1.53
N ALA A 111 16.40 13.95 -2.40
CA ALA A 111 15.75 13.17 -3.45
C ALA A 111 14.80 12.09 -2.88
N ALA A 112 15.21 11.40 -1.81
CA ALA A 112 14.36 10.42 -1.15
C ALA A 112 13.11 11.04 -0.52
N VAL A 113 13.23 12.21 0.12
CA VAL A 113 12.09 12.94 0.71
C VAL A 113 11.12 13.42 -0.38
N VAL A 114 11.65 13.98 -1.48
CA VAL A 114 10.82 14.41 -2.62
C VAL A 114 10.08 13.22 -3.23
N MET A 115 10.76 12.09 -3.41
CA MET A 115 10.14 10.86 -3.92
C MET A 115 9.06 10.35 -2.98
N ALA A 116 9.30 10.33 -1.68
CA ALA A 116 8.32 9.92 -0.68
C ALA A 116 7.08 10.85 -0.69
N ALA A 117 7.29 12.16 -0.80
CA ALA A 117 6.20 13.13 -0.89
C ALA A 117 5.36 12.95 -2.16
N LEU A 118 6.00 12.72 -3.31
CA LEU A 118 5.31 12.42 -4.57
C LEU A 118 4.48 11.15 -4.48
N LEU A 119 5.02 10.09 -3.89
CA LEU A 119 4.28 8.84 -3.68
C LEU A 119 3.11 9.04 -2.71
N ALA A 120 3.32 9.74 -1.60
CA ALA A 120 2.25 10.03 -0.64
C ALA A 120 1.10 10.85 -1.24
N ALA A 121 1.40 11.72 -2.22
CA ALA A 121 0.39 12.50 -2.92
C ALA A 121 -0.30 11.72 -4.06
N ALA A 122 0.44 10.90 -4.82
CA ALA A 122 -0.08 10.25 -6.03
C ALA A 122 -0.74 8.89 -5.77
N VAL A 123 -0.28 8.13 -4.78
CA VAL A 123 -0.79 6.78 -4.49
C VAL A 123 -2.25 6.80 -4.04
N PRO A 124 -2.71 7.71 -3.16
CA PRO A 124 -4.10 7.71 -2.72
C PRO A 124 -5.09 7.84 -3.88
N GLU A 125 -4.81 8.72 -4.84
CA GLU A 125 -5.72 8.91 -5.98
C GLU A 125 -5.77 7.67 -6.87
N ARG A 126 -4.61 7.05 -7.13
CA ARG A 126 -4.53 5.77 -7.86
C ARG A 126 -5.31 4.64 -7.18
N LEU A 127 -5.23 4.56 -5.86
CA LEU A 127 -5.98 3.56 -5.08
C LEU A 127 -7.48 3.82 -5.12
N ARG A 128 -7.93 5.09 -5.06
CA ARG A 128 -9.35 5.44 -5.20
C ARG A 128 -9.88 5.06 -6.58
N ASP A 129 -9.14 5.35 -7.64
CA ASP A 129 -9.52 5.01 -9.01
C ASP A 129 -9.62 3.49 -9.20
N ASP A 130 -8.68 2.73 -8.63
CA ASP A 130 -8.74 1.27 -8.64
C ASP A 130 -9.96 0.73 -7.87
N ILE A 131 -10.25 1.29 -6.69
CA ILE A 131 -11.44 0.94 -5.90
C ILE A 131 -12.72 1.26 -6.67
N ARG A 132 -12.81 2.42 -7.32
CA ARG A 132 -13.94 2.82 -8.18
C ARG A 132 -14.16 1.82 -9.32
N ALA A 133 -13.08 1.39 -9.96
CA ALA A 133 -13.15 0.53 -11.14
C ALA A 133 -13.50 -0.93 -10.81
N THR A 134 -13.08 -1.42 -9.64
CA THR A 134 -13.19 -2.84 -9.26
C THR A 134 -14.12 -3.08 -8.08
N ALA A 135 -14.88 -2.07 -7.66
CA ALA A 135 -15.81 -2.15 -6.53
C ALA A 135 -16.75 -3.36 -6.62
N ALA A 136 -17.33 -3.59 -7.79
CA ALA A 136 -18.25 -4.70 -8.04
C ALA A 136 -17.58 -6.09 -7.97
N GLU A 137 -16.26 -6.17 -8.16
CA GLU A 137 -15.49 -7.42 -8.18
C GLU A 137 -14.83 -7.73 -6.82
N ARG A 138 -14.74 -6.74 -5.93
CA ARG A 138 -14.11 -6.90 -4.62
C ARG A 138 -15.03 -7.67 -3.67
N ASP A 139 -14.45 -8.62 -2.93
CA ASP A 139 -15.13 -9.29 -1.83
C ASP A 139 -15.42 -8.30 -0.69
N GLY A 140 -16.66 -7.83 -0.62
CA GLY A 140 -17.11 -6.87 0.39
C GLY A 140 -17.58 -7.52 1.69
N THR A 141 -17.67 -8.86 1.76
CA THR A 141 -18.19 -9.60 2.93
C THR A 141 -17.54 -9.15 4.24
N PRO A 142 -16.20 -8.95 4.32
CA PRO A 142 -15.56 -8.51 5.56
C PRO A 142 -15.98 -7.12 6.02
N SER A 143 -16.38 -6.25 5.09
CA SER A 143 -16.83 -4.88 5.39
C SER A 143 -18.28 -4.87 5.87
N PHE A 144 -19.13 -5.71 5.28
CA PHE A 144 -20.50 -5.93 5.74
C PHE A 144 -20.55 -6.54 7.13
N ASP A 145 -19.78 -7.61 7.39
CA ASP A 145 -19.75 -8.26 8.71
C ASP A 145 -19.30 -7.31 9.81
N ALA A 146 -18.31 -6.44 9.51
CA ALA A 146 -17.85 -5.44 10.45
C ALA A 146 -18.94 -4.41 10.77
N LEU A 147 -19.65 -3.93 9.74
CA LEU A 147 -20.72 -2.96 9.89
C LEU A 147 -21.97 -3.54 10.57
N LYS A 148 -22.34 -4.77 10.21
CA LYS A 148 -23.38 -5.53 10.89
C LYS A 148 -23.03 -5.73 12.36
N GLY A 149 -21.79 -6.09 12.67
CA GLY A 149 -21.30 -6.25 14.03
C GLY A 149 -21.38 -4.95 14.85
N GLU A 150 -21.00 -3.83 14.24
CA GLU A 150 -21.08 -2.51 14.86
C GLU A 150 -22.54 -2.12 15.18
N LEU A 151 -23.45 -2.22 14.21
CA LEU A 151 -24.86 -1.91 14.40
C LEU A 151 -25.55 -2.87 15.38
N ALA A 152 -25.19 -4.15 15.35
CA ALA A 152 -25.68 -5.13 16.33
C ALA A 152 -25.23 -4.79 17.75
N ALA A 153 -23.98 -4.34 17.93
CA ALA A 153 -23.45 -3.94 19.23
C ALA A 153 -24.14 -2.69 19.78
N GLN A 154 -24.59 -1.79 18.91
CA GLN A 154 -25.38 -0.60 19.25
C GLN A 154 -26.86 -0.93 19.55
N GLY A 155 -27.33 -2.12 19.17
CA GLY A 155 -28.72 -2.55 19.35
C GLY A 155 -29.66 -2.05 18.25
N ASP A 156 -29.12 -1.58 17.13
CA ASP A 156 -29.87 -0.93 16.06
C ASP A 156 -30.45 -1.91 15.03
N LEU A 157 -30.11 -3.20 15.12
CA LEU A 157 -30.55 -4.22 14.18
C LEU A 157 -31.74 -5.02 14.68
N CYS A 158 -32.78 -5.11 13.85
CA CYS A 158 -33.87 -6.04 14.06
C CYS A 158 -33.60 -7.36 13.35
N GLU A 159 -33.94 -8.47 14.01
CA GLU A 159 -33.88 -9.79 13.40
C GLU A 159 -35.28 -10.37 13.19
N PRO A 160 -35.56 -10.98 12.03
CA PRO A 160 -36.84 -11.65 11.82
C PRO A 160 -36.95 -12.85 12.77
N PRO A 161 -38.11 -13.03 13.43
CA PRO A 161 -38.39 -14.23 14.22
C PRO A 161 -38.16 -15.51 13.39
N ALA A 162 -37.70 -16.60 14.01
CA ALA A 162 -37.35 -17.84 13.32
C ALA A 162 -38.45 -18.36 12.36
N ARG A 163 -39.73 -18.17 12.73
CA ARG A 163 -40.90 -18.55 11.91
C ARG A 163 -41.05 -17.75 10.60
N LEU A 164 -40.51 -16.53 10.54
CA LEU A 164 -40.59 -15.62 9.38
C LEU A 164 -39.29 -15.64 8.55
N ARG A 165 -38.25 -16.34 9.01
CA ARG A 165 -36.92 -16.32 8.37
C ARG A 165 -36.95 -16.76 6.91
N SER A 166 -37.73 -17.78 6.56
CA SER A 166 -37.87 -18.22 5.16
C SER A 166 -38.55 -17.17 4.26
N ALA A 167 -39.53 -16.43 4.80
CA ALA A 167 -40.17 -15.34 4.08
C ALA A 167 -39.22 -14.15 3.91
N TRP A 168 -38.41 -13.86 4.94
CA TRP A 168 -37.37 -12.84 4.84
C TRP A 168 -36.28 -13.19 3.83
N ASP A 169 -35.84 -14.46 3.80
CA ASP A 169 -34.90 -14.96 2.80
C ASP A 169 -35.47 -14.84 1.37
N LEU A 170 -36.77 -15.06 1.21
CA LEU A 170 -37.45 -14.89 -0.08
C LEU A 170 -37.51 -13.40 -0.47
N ALA A 171 -37.84 -12.51 0.46
CA ALA A 171 -37.84 -11.06 0.24
C ALA A 171 -36.45 -10.53 -0.18
N ALA A 172 -35.40 -10.99 0.50
CA ALA A 172 -34.02 -10.65 0.15
C ALA A 172 -33.64 -11.15 -1.26
N ARG A 173 -34.06 -12.37 -1.64
CA ARG A 173 -33.82 -12.91 -2.98
C ARG A 173 -34.54 -12.12 -4.07
N MET A 174 -35.77 -11.65 -3.83
CA MET A 174 -36.49 -10.79 -4.78
C MET A 174 -35.75 -9.48 -5.05
N GLY A 175 -35.08 -8.93 -4.03
CA GLY A 175 -34.22 -7.76 -4.15
C GLY A 175 -32.81 -8.04 -4.69
N GLU A 176 -32.49 -9.28 -5.08
CA GLU A 176 -31.11 -9.73 -5.43
C GLU A 176 -30.07 -9.45 -4.33
N VAL A 177 -30.49 -9.54 -3.07
CA VAL A 177 -29.59 -9.50 -1.91
C VAL A 177 -29.15 -10.93 -1.62
N ARG A 178 -27.83 -11.15 -1.45
CA ARG A 178 -27.28 -12.51 -1.25
C ARG A 178 -27.63 -13.06 0.14
N GLY A 179 -28.80 -13.70 0.24
CA GLY A 179 -29.31 -14.32 1.47
C GLY A 179 -29.98 -13.33 2.41
N GLY A 180 -30.96 -13.77 3.21
CA GLY A 180 -31.72 -12.87 4.11
C GLY A 180 -30.89 -12.31 5.25
N GLU A 181 -29.76 -12.92 5.60
CA GLU A 181 -28.81 -12.39 6.58
C GLU A 181 -28.02 -11.19 6.09
N ALA A 182 -28.03 -10.96 4.77
CA ALA A 182 -27.46 -9.80 4.11
C ALA A 182 -28.48 -8.66 3.91
N LEU A 183 -29.75 -8.86 4.30
CA LEU A 183 -30.77 -7.83 4.36
C LEU A 183 -31.05 -7.47 5.82
N LEU A 184 -30.57 -6.29 6.23
CA LEU A 184 -30.63 -5.80 7.61
C LEU A 184 -31.73 -4.74 7.76
N VAL A 185 -32.43 -4.78 8.90
CA VAL A 185 -33.43 -3.76 9.27
C VAL A 185 -32.87 -2.91 10.40
N LEU A 186 -32.90 -1.59 10.22
CA LEU A 186 -32.43 -0.60 11.21
C LEU A 186 -33.63 -0.08 12.01
N ALA A 187 -33.68 -0.31 13.32
CA ALA A 187 -34.80 0.08 14.18
C ALA A 187 -35.07 1.59 14.16
N ASP A 188 -34.07 2.38 14.55
CA ASP A 188 -34.16 3.85 14.62
C ASP A 188 -33.53 4.56 13.40
N GLY A 189 -33.30 3.81 12.33
CA GLY A 189 -32.76 4.36 11.09
C GLY A 189 -33.74 5.30 10.39
N THR A 190 -33.20 6.24 9.62
CA THR A 190 -34.02 7.13 8.78
C THR A 190 -33.59 7.08 7.30
N GLY A 191 -34.41 7.63 6.40
CA GLY A 191 -34.07 7.72 4.98
C GLY A 191 -34.58 6.56 4.12
N ASP A 192 -33.85 6.24 3.06
CA ASP A 192 -34.22 5.23 2.06
C ASP A 192 -33.37 3.95 2.19
N ALA A 193 -33.73 2.89 1.47
CA ALA A 193 -32.92 1.67 1.42
C ALA A 193 -31.52 1.93 0.85
N VAL A 194 -30.52 1.26 1.41
CA VAL A 194 -29.11 1.41 1.08
C VAL A 194 -28.54 0.04 0.72
N LEU A 195 -27.85 -0.05 -0.42
CA LEU A 195 -26.99 -1.19 -0.74
C LEU A 195 -25.57 -0.95 -0.26
N LEU A 196 -25.00 -2.03 0.24
CA LEU A 196 -23.66 -2.15 0.77
C LEU A 196 -22.69 -2.63 -0.34
N PRO A 197 -21.37 -2.40 -0.17
CA PRO A 197 -20.37 -2.75 -1.17
C PRO A 197 -20.33 -4.24 -1.56
N ASP A 198 -20.82 -5.13 -0.70
CA ASP A 198 -20.83 -6.58 -0.86
C ASP A 198 -22.11 -7.13 -1.48
N GLY A 199 -23.08 -6.26 -1.77
CA GLY A 199 -24.41 -6.64 -2.23
C GLY A 199 -25.42 -6.92 -1.11
N GLY A 200 -25.06 -6.69 0.15
CA GLY A 200 -26.01 -6.59 1.25
C GLY A 200 -26.89 -5.33 1.14
N ALA A 201 -28.01 -5.31 1.84
CA ALA A 201 -28.95 -4.20 1.89
C ALA A 201 -29.30 -3.83 3.34
N MET A 202 -29.48 -2.54 3.58
CA MET A 202 -30.02 -2.00 4.82
C MET A 202 -31.30 -1.23 4.53
N VAL A 203 -32.29 -1.42 5.40
CA VAL A 203 -33.62 -0.83 5.28
C VAL A 203 -34.03 -0.28 6.64
N PRO A 204 -34.32 1.02 6.75
CA PRO A 204 -34.93 1.56 7.96
C PRO A 204 -36.27 0.91 8.26
N GLU A 205 -36.56 0.60 9.53
CA GLU A 205 -37.85 0.06 9.97
C GLU A 205 -39.00 0.98 9.54
N ALA A 206 -38.83 2.29 9.75
CA ALA A 206 -39.80 3.30 9.36
C ALA A 206 -40.15 3.21 7.87
N LEU A 207 -39.18 2.88 7.01
CA LEU A 207 -39.42 2.66 5.59
C LEU A 207 -40.13 1.32 5.33
N LEU A 208 -39.66 0.23 5.94
CA LEU A 208 -40.23 -1.12 5.78
C LEU A 208 -41.73 -1.15 6.12
N ARG A 209 -42.12 -0.47 7.21
CA ARG A 209 -43.53 -0.34 7.64
C ARG A 209 -44.44 0.37 6.64
N THR A 210 -43.89 1.18 5.74
CA THR A 210 -44.70 1.89 4.72
C THR A 210 -44.89 1.10 3.44
N MET A 211 -44.16 -0.01 3.26
CA MET A 211 -44.16 -0.77 2.02
C MET A 211 -45.37 -1.71 1.95
N PRO A 212 -46.17 -1.69 0.87
CA PRO A 212 -47.38 -2.50 0.79
C PRO A 212 -47.10 -4.00 0.62
N SER A 213 -45.93 -4.38 0.08
CA SER A 213 -45.58 -5.77 -0.17
C SER A 213 -44.06 -5.99 -0.21
N ALA A 214 -43.65 -7.25 -0.27
CA ALA A 214 -42.24 -7.63 -0.41
C ALA A 214 -41.65 -7.25 -1.77
N GLU A 215 -42.48 -7.18 -2.82
CA GLU A 215 -42.09 -6.64 -4.13
C GLU A 215 -41.81 -5.14 -4.05
N ALA A 216 -42.55 -4.39 -3.25
CA ALA A 216 -42.27 -2.96 -3.04
C ALA A 216 -40.90 -2.77 -2.36
N LEU A 217 -40.53 -3.67 -1.45
CA LEU A 217 -39.19 -3.74 -0.88
C LEU A 217 -38.14 -4.08 -1.94
N ALA A 218 -38.36 -5.13 -2.73
CA ALA A 218 -37.46 -5.53 -3.81
C ALA A 218 -37.24 -4.41 -4.84
N ALA A 219 -38.31 -3.72 -5.22
CA ALA A 219 -38.28 -2.56 -6.10
C ALA A 219 -37.47 -1.41 -5.50
N ARG A 220 -37.57 -1.18 -4.18
CA ARG A 220 -36.77 -0.15 -3.52
C ARG A 220 -35.29 -0.50 -3.45
N ILE A 221 -34.97 -1.76 -3.20
CA ILE A 221 -33.60 -2.28 -3.22
C ILE A 221 -33.01 -2.14 -4.64
N GLU A 222 -33.80 -2.39 -5.69
CA GLU A 222 -33.36 -2.19 -7.07
C GLU A 222 -32.99 -0.74 -7.34
N ALA A 223 -33.84 0.22 -6.98
CA ALA A 223 -33.49 1.63 -7.12
C ALA A 223 -32.27 2.02 -6.27
N ALA A 224 -32.12 1.43 -5.07
CA ALA A 224 -30.92 1.63 -4.25
C ALA A 224 -29.65 1.08 -4.92
N ARG A 225 -29.76 0.06 -5.78
CA ARG A 225 -28.67 -0.46 -6.63
C ARG A 225 -28.21 0.54 -7.65
N VAL A 226 -29.16 1.17 -8.34
CA VAL A 226 -28.89 2.21 -9.34
C VAL A 226 -28.26 3.43 -8.69
N ARG A 227 -28.76 3.85 -7.52
CA ARG A 227 -28.17 4.95 -6.74
C ARG A 227 -26.81 4.59 -6.19
N GLY A 228 -26.65 3.36 -5.72
CA GLY A 228 -25.47 2.85 -5.03
C GLY A 228 -24.28 2.65 -5.97
N GLY A 229 -24.50 2.00 -7.12
CA GLY A 229 -23.53 1.75 -8.19
C GLY A 229 -22.07 1.55 -7.73
N ASN A 230 -21.12 2.04 -8.54
CA ASN A 230 -19.73 2.22 -8.11
C ASN A 230 -19.55 3.46 -7.21
N ALA A 231 -20.61 4.24 -6.97
CA ALA A 231 -20.55 5.53 -6.33
C ALA A 231 -20.33 5.44 -4.81
N ARG A 232 -20.96 4.47 -4.12
CA ARG A 232 -20.81 4.35 -2.65
C ARG A 232 -19.41 3.90 -2.21
N PRO A 233 -18.80 2.85 -2.78
CA PRO A 233 -17.43 2.49 -2.44
C PRO A 233 -16.44 3.62 -2.74
N ALA A 234 -16.70 4.41 -3.78
CA ALA A 234 -15.92 5.60 -4.11
C ALA A 234 -16.08 6.72 -3.07
N GLU A 235 -17.31 7.05 -2.69
CA GLU A 235 -17.62 8.08 -1.69
C GLU A 235 -17.00 7.74 -0.33
N MET A 236 -17.03 6.46 0.04
CA MET A 236 -16.38 5.95 1.24
C MET A 236 -14.85 6.08 1.14
N ALA A 237 -14.24 5.71 0.00
CA ALA A 237 -12.81 5.83 -0.24
C ALA A 237 -12.30 7.28 -0.28
N GLU A 238 -13.15 8.24 -0.66
CA GLU A 238 -12.82 9.68 -0.61
C GLU A 238 -12.65 10.19 0.82
N ARG A 239 -13.37 9.61 1.79
CA ARG A 239 -13.27 9.95 3.21
C ARG A 239 -12.12 9.23 3.93
N MET A 240 -11.55 8.19 3.33
CA MET A 240 -10.45 7.44 3.92
C MET A 240 -9.12 8.19 3.82
N GLY A 241 -8.38 8.20 4.93
CA GLY A 241 -6.96 8.59 4.92
C GLY A 241 -6.09 7.57 4.16
N PRO A 242 -4.84 7.92 3.79
CA PRO A 242 -3.97 7.06 2.97
C PRO A 242 -3.75 5.66 3.54
N GLY A 243 -3.58 5.55 4.86
CA GLY A 243 -3.39 4.25 5.53
C GLY A 243 -4.64 3.38 5.53
N ALA A 244 -5.82 3.99 5.75
CA ALA A 244 -7.12 3.33 5.66
C ALA A 244 -7.38 2.81 4.24
N LEU A 245 -7.07 3.64 3.24
CA LEU A 245 -7.24 3.32 1.84
C LEU A 245 -6.34 2.16 1.40
N LEU A 246 -5.06 2.17 1.80
CA LEU A 246 -4.13 1.08 1.51
C LEU A 246 -4.56 -0.24 2.16
N ARG A 247 -5.03 -0.19 3.42
CA ARG A 247 -5.57 -1.35 4.13
C ARG A 247 -6.82 -1.91 3.45
N TYR A 248 -7.78 -1.05 3.11
CA TYR A 248 -8.99 -1.47 2.40
C TYR A 248 -8.65 -2.05 1.03
N TRP A 249 -7.78 -1.41 0.25
CA TRP A 249 -7.36 -1.90 -1.06
C TRP A 249 -6.71 -3.29 -1.02
N SER A 250 -5.90 -3.56 0.01
CA SER A 250 -5.15 -4.82 0.16
C SER A 250 -5.91 -5.95 0.86
N THR A 251 -6.86 -5.63 1.73
CA THR A 251 -7.55 -6.62 2.59
C THR A 251 -9.05 -6.67 2.39
N SER A 252 -9.62 -5.73 1.63
CA SER A 252 -11.06 -5.48 1.51
C SER A 252 -11.77 -5.28 2.86
N ARG A 253 -11.04 -4.88 3.90
CA ARG A 253 -11.56 -4.60 5.25
C ARG A 253 -11.54 -3.12 5.54
N LEU A 254 -12.69 -2.61 5.98
CA LEU A 254 -12.79 -1.26 6.50
C LEU A 254 -12.06 -1.15 7.86
N PRO A 255 -11.32 -0.06 8.11
CA PRO A 255 -10.87 0.27 9.45
C PRO A 255 -12.05 0.57 10.36
N GLU A 256 -11.92 0.23 11.64
CA GLU A 256 -12.96 0.39 12.67
C GLU A 256 -13.56 1.81 12.71
N ALA A 257 -12.72 2.86 12.71
CA ALA A 257 -13.18 4.24 12.68
C ALA A 257 -14.01 4.61 11.43
N VAL A 258 -13.79 3.92 10.31
CA VAL A 258 -14.61 4.10 9.09
C VAL A 258 -15.92 3.34 9.23
N VAL A 259 -15.90 2.16 9.86
CA VAL A 259 -17.11 1.38 10.13
C VAL A 259 -18.05 2.15 11.06
N GLU A 260 -17.54 2.69 12.17
CA GLU A 260 -18.31 3.49 13.14
C GLU A 260 -18.94 4.72 12.47
N ALA A 261 -18.15 5.47 11.69
CA ALA A 261 -18.64 6.66 10.98
C ALA A 261 -19.68 6.33 9.91
N GLU A 262 -19.54 5.19 9.23
CA GLU A 262 -20.50 4.75 8.21
C GLU A 262 -21.80 4.22 8.85
N ALA A 263 -21.71 3.50 9.97
CA ALA A 263 -22.86 3.06 10.77
C ALA A 263 -23.71 4.27 11.22
N ALA A 264 -23.07 5.28 11.81
CA ALA A 264 -23.75 6.50 12.25
C ALA A 264 -24.45 7.22 11.09
N ARG A 265 -23.80 7.33 9.92
CA ARG A 265 -24.41 7.93 8.71
C ARG A 265 -25.62 7.16 8.21
N MET A 266 -25.60 5.83 8.33
CA MET A 266 -26.73 5.01 7.91
C MET A 266 -27.93 5.22 8.84
N MET A 267 -27.70 5.45 10.14
CA MET A 267 -28.75 5.81 11.09
C MET A 267 -29.33 7.20 10.80
N GLU A 268 -28.47 8.19 10.53
CA GLU A 268 -28.88 9.56 10.14
C GLU A 268 -29.61 9.64 8.79
N GLY A 269 -29.53 8.56 8.00
CA GLY A 269 -30.18 8.43 6.71
C GLY A 269 -29.34 8.98 5.56
N VAL A 270 -29.33 8.22 4.47
CA VAL A 270 -28.62 8.60 3.25
C VAL A 270 -29.56 9.38 2.33
N ALA A 271 -29.08 10.51 1.82
CA ALA A 271 -29.82 11.30 0.84
C ALA A 271 -30.23 10.42 -0.35
N ARG A 272 -31.45 10.64 -0.83
CA ARG A 272 -32.02 9.96 -2.00
C ARG A 272 -31.88 10.86 -3.23
N PRO A 273 -30.73 10.83 -3.95
CA PRO A 273 -30.61 11.60 -5.18
C PRO A 273 -31.63 11.10 -6.21
N ALA A 274 -32.20 12.04 -6.96
CA ALA A 274 -33.10 11.73 -8.07
C ALA A 274 -32.32 10.94 -9.13
N LEU A 275 -32.96 9.91 -9.66
CA LEU A 275 -32.38 9.07 -10.69
C LEU A 275 -32.74 9.60 -12.08
N ALA A 276 -31.81 9.47 -13.02
CA ALA A 276 -32.12 9.74 -14.42
C ALA A 276 -33.16 8.74 -14.93
N PRO A 277 -34.21 9.15 -15.67
CA PRO A 277 -35.25 8.25 -16.17
C PRO A 277 -34.70 7.03 -16.90
N ALA A 278 -33.72 7.23 -17.79
CA ALA A 278 -33.07 6.15 -18.52
C ALA A 278 -32.33 5.13 -17.62
N ALA A 279 -31.79 5.57 -16.47
CA ALA A 279 -31.15 4.68 -15.52
C ALA A 279 -32.17 3.83 -14.76
N LEU A 280 -33.33 4.41 -14.42
CA LEU A 280 -34.46 3.68 -13.84
C LEU A 280 -35.03 2.66 -14.82
N GLU A 281 -35.28 3.05 -16.06
CA GLU A 281 -35.76 2.14 -17.12
C GLU A 281 -34.80 0.96 -17.33
N ALA A 282 -33.49 1.24 -17.42
CA ALA A 282 -32.48 0.20 -17.59
C ALA A 282 -32.41 -0.77 -16.40
N ALA A 283 -32.58 -0.27 -15.17
CA ALA A 283 -32.56 -1.10 -13.97
C ALA A 283 -33.73 -2.08 -13.92
N PHE A 284 -34.93 -1.59 -14.23
CA PHE A 284 -36.14 -2.42 -14.21
C PHE A 284 -36.32 -3.27 -15.47
N ALA A 285 -35.49 -3.11 -16.51
CA ALA A 285 -35.56 -3.91 -17.74
C ALA A 285 -35.42 -5.43 -17.50
N ALA A 286 -34.62 -5.83 -16.50
CA ALA A 286 -34.46 -7.24 -16.14
C ALA A 286 -35.61 -7.78 -15.27
N ARG A 287 -36.39 -6.90 -14.62
CA ARG A 287 -37.48 -7.24 -13.69
C ARG A 287 -38.67 -6.30 -13.93
N PRO A 288 -39.35 -6.42 -15.09
CA PRO A 288 -40.41 -5.49 -15.49
C PRO A 288 -41.60 -5.48 -14.52
N HIS A 289 -41.89 -6.60 -13.85
CA HIS A 289 -42.94 -6.71 -12.83
C HIS A 289 -42.74 -5.79 -11.61
N LEU A 290 -41.50 -5.40 -11.28
CA LEU A 290 -41.23 -4.47 -10.17
C LEU A 290 -41.43 -2.99 -10.55
N ALA A 291 -41.45 -2.67 -11.85
CA ALA A 291 -41.48 -1.28 -12.32
C ALA A 291 -42.79 -0.55 -11.98
N PRO A 292 -44.00 -1.12 -12.21
CA PRO A 292 -45.26 -0.50 -11.80
C PRO A 292 -45.30 -0.28 -10.28
N ILE A 293 -44.88 -1.28 -9.51
CA ILE A 293 -44.85 -1.24 -8.05
C ILE A 293 -43.95 -0.10 -7.55
N TYR A 294 -42.75 0.06 -8.14
CA TYR A 294 -41.89 1.20 -7.83
C TYR A 294 -42.56 2.53 -8.16
N ALA A 295 -43.13 2.64 -9.37
CA ALA A 295 -43.79 3.87 -9.84
C ALA A 295 -44.96 4.30 -8.94
N GLU A 296 -45.69 3.36 -8.37
CA GLU A 296 -46.83 3.64 -7.48
C GLU A 296 -46.41 3.94 -6.04
N THR A 297 -45.45 3.20 -5.51
CA THR A 297 -45.02 3.30 -4.09
C THR A 297 -44.00 4.41 -3.84
N VAL A 298 -43.46 5.01 -4.89
CA VAL A 298 -42.49 6.11 -4.80
C VAL A 298 -43.12 7.43 -5.21
N PRO A 299 -43.24 8.40 -4.29
CA PRO A 299 -43.64 9.74 -4.66
C PRO A 299 -42.50 10.52 -5.33
N GLY A 300 -42.86 11.51 -6.15
CA GLY A 300 -41.94 12.49 -6.72
C GLY A 300 -41.33 12.07 -8.07
N PRO A 301 -40.25 12.75 -8.51
CA PRO A 301 -39.78 12.70 -9.88
C PRO A 301 -39.34 11.31 -10.34
N ASP A 302 -38.79 10.48 -9.44
CA ASP A 302 -38.38 9.11 -9.77
C ASP A 302 -39.58 8.22 -10.14
N GLY A 303 -40.63 8.25 -9.31
CA GLY A 303 -41.84 7.45 -9.54
C GLY A 303 -42.63 7.97 -10.74
N ASP A 304 -42.74 9.30 -10.88
CA ASP A 304 -43.43 9.94 -12.00
C ASP A 304 -42.73 9.68 -13.34
N ALA A 305 -41.39 9.75 -13.37
CA ALA A 305 -40.60 9.45 -14.56
C ALA A 305 -40.77 7.99 -14.99
N LEU A 306 -40.66 7.04 -14.05
CA LEU A 306 -40.83 5.63 -14.37
C LEU A 306 -42.27 5.33 -14.82
N ARG A 307 -43.28 5.93 -14.17
CA ARG A 307 -44.69 5.78 -14.55
C ARG A 307 -44.95 6.28 -15.97
N ALA A 308 -44.33 7.39 -16.36
CA ALA A 308 -44.42 7.91 -17.73
C ALA A 308 -43.72 6.98 -18.74
N ALA A 309 -42.59 6.36 -18.36
CA ALA A 309 -41.82 5.47 -19.22
C ALA A 309 -42.50 4.11 -19.47
N ILE A 310 -43.08 3.49 -18.43
CA ILE A 310 -43.73 2.17 -18.54
C ILE A 310 -45.11 2.23 -19.22
N GLY A 311 -45.76 3.40 -19.24
CA GLY A 311 -47.10 3.56 -19.79
C GLY A 311 -48.15 2.70 -19.07
N THR A 312 -48.90 1.89 -19.82
CA THR A 312 -49.93 0.96 -19.29
C THR A 312 -49.46 -0.49 -19.30
N ALA A 313 -48.17 -0.74 -19.10
CA ALA A 313 -47.64 -2.11 -19.05
C ALA A 313 -48.45 -2.96 -18.06
N LEU A 314 -48.90 -4.14 -18.52
CA LEU A 314 -49.70 -5.07 -17.71
C LEU A 314 -48.84 -5.60 -16.55
N GLU A 315 -49.45 -5.71 -15.37
CA GLU A 315 -48.88 -6.40 -14.21
C GLU A 315 -48.51 -7.83 -14.61
N GLU A 316 -47.23 -8.09 -14.81
CA GLU A 316 -46.74 -9.46 -14.83
C GLU A 316 -46.76 -9.98 -13.38
N PRO A 317 -47.38 -11.14 -13.12
CA PRO A 317 -47.47 -11.67 -11.77
C PRO A 317 -46.07 -11.97 -11.21
N SER A 318 -45.85 -11.57 -9.95
CA SER A 318 -44.61 -11.82 -9.22
C SER A 318 -44.32 -13.32 -9.17
N PRO A 319 -43.07 -13.76 -9.43
CA PRO A 319 -42.71 -15.18 -9.37
C PRO A 319 -42.63 -15.74 -7.94
N ALA A 320 -42.71 -14.89 -6.92
CA ALA A 320 -42.63 -15.24 -5.52
C ALA A 320 -43.79 -14.58 -4.77
N ASP A 321 -44.55 -15.38 -4.02
CA ASP A 321 -45.75 -14.92 -3.31
C ASP A 321 -45.51 -15.03 -1.81
N ILE A 322 -45.36 -13.89 -1.14
CA ILE A 322 -45.41 -13.79 0.32
C ILE A 322 -46.80 -13.27 0.66
N ASP A 323 -47.58 -14.07 1.39
CA ASP A 323 -48.94 -13.67 1.74
C ASP A 323 -48.96 -12.41 2.64
N ASP A 324 -50.04 -11.64 2.53
CA ASP A 324 -50.21 -10.36 3.24
C ASP A 324 -50.02 -10.49 4.75
N GLN A 325 -50.45 -11.60 5.36
CA GLN A 325 -50.33 -11.79 6.80
C GLN A 325 -48.87 -11.99 7.21
N THR A 326 -48.13 -12.78 6.43
CA THR A 326 -46.68 -12.96 6.60
C THR A 326 -45.93 -11.67 6.37
N TRP A 327 -46.31 -10.86 5.36
CA TRP A 327 -45.69 -9.57 5.11
C TRP A 327 -45.91 -8.58 6.27
N VAL A 328 -47.15 -8.43 6.74
CA VAL A 328 -47.46 -7.59 7.90
C VAL A 328 -46.68 -8.04 9.13
N ALA A 329 -46.54 -9.35 9.34
CA ALA A 329 -45.74 -9.89 10.44
C ALA A 329 -44.24 -9.55 10.31
N LEU A 330 -43.71 -9.45 9.09
CA LEU A 330 -42.34 -8.99 8.84
C LEU A 330 -42.18 -7.49 9.11
N GLN A 331 -43.17 -6.66 8.79
CA GLN A 331 -43.13 -5.22 9.06
C GLN A 331 -43.06 -4.89 10.56
N GLU A 332 -43.58 -5.79 11.40
CA GLU A 332 -43.56 -5.66 12.87
C GLU A 332 -42.34 -6.32 13.53
N MET A 333 -41.31 -6.75 12.77
CA MET A 333 -40.20 -7.53 13.32
C MET A 333 -39.35 -6.80 14.37
N CYS A 334 -39.33 -5.47 14.35
CA CYS A 334 -38.60 -4.62 15.29
C CYS A 334 -39.39 -4.28 16.56
N ALA A 335 -40.70 -4.58 16.61
CA ALA A 335 -41.55 -4.27 17.76
C ALA A 335 -41.50 -5.36 18.86
N GLY A 336 -40.69 -6.41 18.67
CA GLY A 336 -40.65 -7.62 19.50
C GLY A 336 -39.41 -7.77 20.35
#